data_AF-A0A1Q3XC56-F1
#
_entry.id   AF-A0A1Q3XC56-F1
#
_cell.length_a   1.000
_cell.length_b   1.000
_cell.length_c   1.000
_cell.angle_alpha   90.00
_cell.angle_beta   90.00
_cell.angle_gamma   90.00
#
_symmetry.space_group_name_H-M   'P 1'
#
loop_
_entity.id
_entity.type
_entity.pdbx_description
1 polymer ?
#
loop_
_entity_poly.entity_id
_entity_poly.type
_entity_poly.pdbx_seq_one_letter_code
_entity_poly.pdbx_strand_id
1 'polypeptide(L)'
;MFIKNQTFKDEETLLEMLFDFGLGQASALLQGMIAEIDKELERNTTYIAYYASLQDSDDRAELYTEERDLRLAERLMDMFDSFMVQNASLYGMKMDEQKLLYTMDLH
;
A
#
# COMPACT_ATOMS: atom_id res chain seq x y z
N MET A 1 3.31 2.60 16.94
CA MET A 1 2.57 3.30 15.89
C MET A 1 2.12 4.66 16.40
N PHE A 2 2.57 5.77 15.79
CA PHE A 2 2.19 7.13 16.16
C PHE A 2 1.41 7.74 14.99
N ILE A 3 0.12 7.44 14.90
CA ILE A 3 -0.74 7.98 13.84
C ILE A 3 -1.01 9.46 14.17
N LYS A 4 -0.15 10.37 13.70
CA LYS A 4 -0.40 11.81 13.78
C LYS A 4 -1.30 12.21 12.61
N ASN A 5 -2.30 13.04 12.88
CA ASN A 5 -3.05 13.67 11.80
C ASN A 5 -2.08 14.52 10.98
N GLN A 6 -1.87 14.15 9.71
CA GLN A 6 -0.91 14.79 8.84
C GLN A 6 -1.33 14.70 7.37
N THR A 7 -0.88 15.65 6.56
CA THR A 7 -0.97 15.63 5.11
C THR A 7 0.44 15.58 4.53
N PHE A 8 0.68 14.69 3.59
CA PHE A 8 1.99 14.45 2.99
C PHE A 8 1.87 14.15 1.49
N LYS A 9 3.00 14.16 0.78
CA LYS A 9 3.05 14.04 -0.69
C LYS A 9 4.17 13.16 -1.20
N ASP A 10 5.07 12.74 -0.32
CA ASP A 10 6.21 11.91 -0.66
C ASP A 10 5.87 10.43 -0.56
N GLU A 11 6.53 9.65 -1.41
CA GLU A 11 6.36 8.21 -1.51
C GLU A 11 6.87 7.47 -0.27
N GLU A 12 7.94 7.96 0.36
CA GLU A 12 8.52 7.37 1.57
C GLU A 12 7.50 7.33 2.71
N THR A 13 6.87 8.47 3.00
CA THR A 13 5.80 8.53 4.00
C THR A 13 4.59 7.69 3.57
N LEU A 14 4.28 7.60 2.27
CA LEU A 14 3.19 6.75 1.81
C LEU A 14 3.47 5.27 2.09
N LEU A 15 4.68 4.79 1.81
CA LEU A 15 5.10 3.41 2.08
C LEU A 15 5.01 3.09 3.58
N GLU A 16 5.50 4.00 4.44
CA GLU A 16 5.34 3.86 5.88
C GLU A 16 3.86 3.73 6.27
N MET A 17 2.99 4.58 5.70
CA MET A 17 1.56 4.52 5.99
C MET A 17 0.88 3.27 5.41
N LEU A 18 1.28 2.77 4.24
CA LEU A 18 0.74 1.53 3.69
C LEU A 18 1.09 0.32 4.55
N PHE A 19 2.32 0.27 5.06
CA PHE A 19 2.74 -0.75 6.03
C PHE A 19 1.93 -0.66 7.32
N ASP A 20 1.90 0.54 7.91
CA ASP A 20 1.20 0.81 9.16
C ASP A 20 -0.29 0.46 9.04
N PHE A 21 -0.99 1.00 8.03
CA PHE A 21 -2.42 0.79 7.77
C PHE A 21 -2.78 -0.55 7.12
N GLY A 22 -1.81 -1.29 6.61
CA GLY A 22 -2.01 -2.60 5.96
C GLY A 22 -2.64 -3.64 6.87
N LEU A 23 -2.53 -3.47 8.20
CA LEU A 23 -3.20 -4.29 9.23
C LEU A 23 -4.69 -3.96 9.41
N GLY A 24 -5.14 -2.83 8.88
CA GLY A 24 -6.53 -2.38 8.96
C GLY A 24 -7.41 -2.92 7.83
N GLN A 25 -8.54 -2.26 7.61
CA GLN A 25 -9.47 -2.56 6.54
C GLN A 25 -9.19 -1.69 5.32
N ALA A 26 -8.78 -2.32 4.23
CA ALA A 26 -8.65 -1.69 2.92
C ALA A 26 -10.03 -1.34 2.33
N SER A 27 -10.13 -0.19 1.68
CA SER A 27 -11.31 0.20 0.88
C SER A 27 -11.50 -0.69 -0.35
N ALA A 28 -12.70 -0.69 -0.93
CA ALA A 28 -12.98 -1.47 -2.14
C ALA A 28 -12.08 -1.09 -3.33
N LEU A 29 -11.73 0.20 -3.46
CA LEU A 29 -10.79 0.68 -4.47
C LEU A 29 -9.44 -0.02 -4.31
N LEU A 30 -8.95 -0.06 -3.08
CA LEU A 30 -7.62 -0.51 -2.76
C LEU A 30 -7.52 -2.04 -2.78
N GLN A 31 -8.57 -2.74 -2.34
CA GLN A 31 -8.73 -4.19 -2.56
C GLN A 31 -8.69 -4.55 -4.06
N GLY A 32 -9.32 -3.74 -4.91
CA GLY A 32 -9.25 -3.91 -6.35
C GLY A 32 -7.83 -3.77 -6.90
N MET A 33 -7.11 -2.73 -6.47
CA MET A 33 -5.71 -2.51 -6.86
C MET A 33 -4.79 -3.65 -6.38
N ILE A 34 -4.93 -4.09 -5.14
CA ILE A 34 -4.17 -5.22 -4.58
C ILE A 34 -4.38 -6.46 -5.43
N ALA A 35 -5.64 -6.81 -5.74
CA ALA A 35 -5.96 -7.99 -6.53
C ALA A 35 -5.43 -7.92 -7.98
N GLU A 36 -5.26 -6.71 -8.53
CA GLU A 36 -4.61 -6.52 -9.83
C GLU A 36 -3.09 -6.66 -9.73
N ILE A 37 -2.47 -6.06 -8.71
CA ILE A 37 -1.03 -6.17 -8.44
C ILE A 37 -0.64 -7.63 -8.21
N ASP A 38 -1.41 -8.37 -7.42
CA ASP A 38 -1.19 -9.79 -7.16
C ASP A 38 -1.15 -10.59 -8.48
N LYS A 39 -2.12 -10.34 -9.38
CA LYS A 39 -2.16 -10.98 -10.72
C LYS A 39 -0.99 -10.58 -11.61
N GLU A 40 -0.47 -9.37 -11.47
CA GLU A 40 0.71 -8.91 -12.22
C GLU A 40 1.98 -9.56 -11.71
N LEU A 41 2.15 -9.66 -10.39
CA LEU A 41 3.27 -10.35 -9.75
C LEU A 41 3.29 -11.83 -10.15
N GLU A 42 2.14 -12.50 -10.17
CA GLU A 42 2.00 -13.89 -10.65
C GLU A 42 2.42 -14.09 -12.11
N ARG A 43 2.42 -13.03 -12.93
CA ARG A 43 2.80 -13.07 -14.35
C ARG A 43 4.18 -12.49 -14.60
N ASN A 44 4.79 -11.84 -13.61
CA ASN A 44 6.09 -11.19 -13.74
C ASN A 44 7.20 -12.24 -13.62
N THR A 45 7.71 -12.67 -14.77
CA THR A 45 8.77 -13.70 -14.84
C THR A 45 10.04 -13.35 -14.06
N THR A 46 10.39 -12.06 -13.98
CA THR A 46 11.55 -11.59 -13.18
C THR A 46 11.28 -11.74 -11.70
N TYR A 47 10.11 -11.31 -11.23
CA TYR A 47 9.68 -11.49 -9.84
C TYR A 47 9.62 -12.98 -9.47
N ILE A 48 9.00 -13.81 -10.31
CA ILE A 48 8.90 -15.27 -10.09
C ILE A 48 10.29 -15.91 -9.99
N ALA A 49 11.21 -15.54 -10.88
CA ALA A 49 12.58 -16.08 -10.87
C ALA A 49 13.34 -15.67 -9.60
N TYR A 50 13.19 -14.42 -9.16
CA TYR A 50 13.81 -13.94 -7.93
C TYR A 50 13.19 -14.60 -6.68
N TYR A 51 11.87 -14.63 -6.59
CA TYR A 51 11.12 -15.31 -5.53
C TYR A 51 11.52 -16.79 -5.40
N ALA A 52 11.71 -17.49 -6.52
CA ALA A 52 12.16 -18.88 -6.53
C ALA A 52 13.63 -19.07 -6.13
N SER A 53 14.44 -18.01 -6.19
CA SER A 53 15.85 -18.05 -5.79
C SER A 53 16.05 -17.89 -4.28
N LEU A 54 15.05 -17.35 -3.57
CA LEU A 54 15.08 -17.19 -2.12
C LEU A 54 14.93 -18.54 -1.42
N GLN A 55 15.86 -18.85 -0.52
CA GLN A 55 15.88 -20.12 0.23
C GLN A 55 15.09 -20.03 1.53
N ASP A 56 15.08 -18.86 2.17
CA ASP A 56 14.31 -18.60 3.39
C ASP A 56 12.82 -18.43 3.07
N SER A 57 11.94 -18.96 3.92
CA SER A 57 10.50 -18.73 3.82
C SER A 57 10.11 -17.32 4.27
N ASP A 58 10.85 -16.75 5.22
CA ASP A 58 10.55 -15.44 5.78
C ASP A 58 10.89 -14.37 4.74
N ASP A 59 12.08 -14.43 4.12
CA ASP A 59 12.46 -13.57 3.00
C ASP A 59 11.43 -13.60 1.85
N ARG A 60 10.85 -14.77 1.56
CA ARG A 60 9.82 -14.91 0.52
C ARG A 60 8.51 -14.22 0.88
N ALA A 61 8.10 -14.33 2.14
CA ALA A 61 6.88 -13.69 2.63
C ALA A 61 7.05 -12.15 2.70
N GLU A 62 8.22 -11.69 3.11
CA GLU A 62 8.58 -10.27 3.15
C GLU A 62 8.62 -9.68 1.73
N LEU A 63 9.34 -10.32 0.80
CA LEU A 63 9.44 -9.86 -0.59
C LEU A 63 8.07 -9.66 -1.25
N TYR A 64 7.14 -10.59 -1.05
CA TYR A 64 5.80 -10.48 -1.63
C TYR A 64 5.07 -9.22 -1.15
N THR A 65 5.18 -8.97 0.15
CA THR A 65 4.52 -7.83 0.80
C THR A 65 5.15 -6.52 0.35
N GLU A 66 6.49 -6.44 0.35
CA GLU A 66 7.24 -5.27 -0.09
C GLU A 66 6.96 -4.91 -1.55
N GLU A 67 7.03 -5.88 -2.47
CA GLU A 67 6.78 -5.64 -3.89
C GLU A 67 5.34 -5.20 -4.16
N ARG A 68 4.38 -5.74 -3.40
CA ARG A 68 2.99 -5.31 -3.50
C ARG A 68 2.83 -3.88 -3.03
N ASP A 69 3.40 -3.54 -1.88
CA ASP A 69 3.23 -2.22 -1.25
C ASP A 69 3.96 -1.13 -2.05
N LEU A 70 5.12 -1.44 -2.66
CA LEU A 70 5.81 -0.58 -3.63
C LEU A 70 4.94 -0.28 -4.85
N ARG A 71 4.42 -1.30 -5.53
CA ARG A 71 3.54 -1.12 -6.70
C ARG A 71 2.26 -0.39 -6.36
N LEU A 72 1.74 -0.61 -5.15
CA LEU A 72 0.57 0.09 -4.66
C LEU A 72 0.88 1.58 -4.44
N ALA A 73 2.02 1.90 -3.83
CA ALA A 73 2.47 3.27 -3.64
C ALA A 73 2.63 3.99 -4.99
N GLU A 74 3.30 3.38 -5.97
CA GLU A 74 3.45 3.93 -7.33
C GLU A 74 2.08 4.29 -7.95
N ARG A 75 1.13 3.35 -7.94
CA ARG A 75 -0.23 3.58 -8.49
C ARG A 75 -0.99 4.67 -7.75
N LEU A 76 -0.83 4.75 -6.43
CA LEU A 76 -1.49 5.76 -5.61
C LEU A 76 -0.89 7.15 -5.85
N MET A 77 0.44 7.24 -5.98
CA MET A 77 1.17 8.47 -6.32
C MET A 77 0.77 9.01 -7.70
N ASP A 78 0.50 8.13 -8.66
CA ASP A 78 -0.05 8.53 -9.97
C ASP A 78 -1.52 8.99 -9.88
N MET A 79 -2.29 8.43 -8.94
CA MET A 79 -3.72 8.68 -8.82
C MET A 79 -4.05 9.96 -8.04
N PHE A 80 -3.28 10.28 -7.00
CA PHE A 80 -3.58 11.32 -6.00
C PHE A 80 -2.48 12.39 -5.93
N ASP A 81 -2.88 13.62 -5.62
CA ASP A 81 -1.94 14.76 -5.49
C ASP A 81 -1.27 14.84 -4.11
N SER A 82 -1.90 14.21 -3.11
CA SER A 82 -1.42 14.12 -1.73
C SER A 82 -2.19 13.06 -0.96
N PHE A 83 -1.72 12.78 0.25
CA PHE A 83 -2.34 11.84 1.17
C PHE A 83 -2.60 12.50 2.52
N MET A 84 -3.61 12.02 3.21
CA MET A 84 -4.00 12.53 4.51
C MET A 84 -4.29 11.39 5.46
N VAL A 85 -3.69 11.46 6.64
CA VAL A 85 -4.02 10.61 7.77
C VAL A 85 -4.91 11.41 8.71
N GLN A 86 -6.11 10.89 8.98
CA GLN A 86 -7.04 11.51 9.91
C GLN A 86 -7.93 10.45 10.56
N ASN A 87 -8.12 10.53 11.87
CA ASN A 87 -9.03 9.66 12.62
C ASN A 87 -8.78 8.16 12.36
N ALA A 88 -7.51 7.73 12.44
CA ALA A 88 -7.12 6.35 12.16
C ALA A 88 -7.57 5.84 10.79
N SER A 89 -7.62 6.74 9.80
CA SER A 89 -7.87 6.43 8.40
C SER A 89 -6.83 7.10 7.51
N LEU A 90 -6.46 6.41 6.44
CA LEU A 90 -5.63 6.94 5.36
C LEU A 90 -6.50 7.31 4.18
N TYR A 91 -6.29 8.50 3.62
CA TYR A 91 -7.02 9.03 2.49
C TYR A 91 -6.07 9.46 1.38
N GLY A 92 -6.50 9.25 0.13
CA GLY A 92 -5.92 9.87 -1.05
C GLY A 92 -6.69 11.13 -1.40
N MET A 93 -5.99 12.21 -1.71
CA MET A 93 -6.55 13.51 -2.03
C MET A 93 -6.25 13.86 -3.48
N LYS A 94 -7.27 14.20 -4.27
CA LYS A 94 -7.10 14.69 -5.64
C LYS A 94 -8.00 15.89 -5.85
N MET A 95 -7.41 17.04 -6.16
CA MET A 95 -8.14 18.32 -6.19
C MET A 95 -8.94 18.54 -4.88
N ASP A 96 -10.27 18.61 -4.95
CA ASP A 96 -11.18 18.76 -3.81
C ASP A 96 -11.86 17.43 -3.40
N GLU A 97 -11.44 16.30 -3.97
CA GLU A 97 -11.97 14.98 -3.62
C GLU A 97 -11.06 14.26 -2.61
N GLN A 98 -11.70 13.72 -1.56
CA GLN A 98 -11.10 12.83 -0.58
C GLN A 98 -11.61 11.41 -0.82
N LYS A 99 -10.69 10.44 -0.97
CA LYS A 99 -11.02 9.02 -1.09
C LYS A 99 -10.40 8.21 0.03
N LEU A 100 -11.22 7.41 0.72
CA LEU A 100 -10.75 6.49 1.74
C LEU A 100 -9.90 5.38 1.10
N LEU A 101 -8.70 5.16 1.65
CA LEU A 101 -7.78 4.11 1.24
C LEU A 101 -7.81 2.96 2.26
N TYR A 102 -7.56 3.28 3.53
CA TYR A 102 -7.61 2.35 4.65
C TYR A 102 -8.29 2.96 5.87
N THR A 103 -8.89 2.12 6.71
CA THR A 103 -9.29 2.47 8.07
C THR A 103 -8.75 1.43 9.05
N MET A 104 -8.25 1.87 10.19
CA MET A 104 -7.95 0.98 11.30
C MET A 104 -9.13 0.92 12.25
N ASP A 105 -9.42 -0.27 12.75
CA ASP A 105 -10.32 -0.41 13.88
C ASP A 105 -9.50 -0.39 15.16
N LEU A 106 -9.56 0.73 15.88
CA LEU A 106 -8.94 0.88 17.19
C LEU A 106 -9.95 0.42 18.25
N HIS A 107 -10.12 -0.90 18.36
CA HIS A 107 -10.95 -1.55 19.38
C HIS A 107 -10.10 -2.27 20.43
#